data_AF-A0A6A6PVC1-F1
#
_entry.id   AF-A0A6A6PVC1-F1
#
_cell.length_a   1.000
_cell.length_b   1.000
_cell.length_c   1.000
_cell.angle_alpha   90.00
_cell.angle_beta   90.00
_cell.angle_gamma   90.00
#
_symmetry.space_group_name_H-M   'P 1'
#
loop_
_entity.id
_entity.type
_entity.pdbx_description
1 polymer ?
#
loop_
_entity_poly.entity_id
_entity_poly.type
_entity_poly.pdbx_seq_one_letter_code
_entity_poly.pdbx_strand_id
1 'polypeptide(L)'
;MQGGGVKQDETETESRYFQSLLDEPRRSTRPSKPVKLRSPTPPKPVRWTEVNQIERWSHSVVYPPEGATRRVTVDFQDLERLDEGELLNDNIISFALRQAEENMAPEHKDKVHFFNSFFYEALTKKNGKKGFFYEAVQRWTKNKDLFNIPYIVVPINIDLHWFVAIICNLNTLARTPAITIDDEEDNTEMLDNPTPAPPPPRKFDINAPTIISLDSLGLAHSGETRNLKDYINAEAESKRGMAVASKDLQGMTAKGIPEQTNFCDCGVYLVGYIQEFVKDPKKFVNKVLQR
;
A
#
# COMPACT_ATOMS: atom_id res chain seq x y z
N MET A 1 33.04 -7.44 -70.63
CA MET A 1 32.98 -8.06 -69.29
C MET A 1 32.66 -6.95 -68.30
N GLN A 2 31.43 -6.97 -67.78
CA GLN A 2 30.89 -6.03 -66.81
C GLN A 2 31.32 -6.47 -65.40
N GLY A 3 31.87 -5.56 -64.60
CA GLY A 3 31.77 -5.57 -63.14
C GLY A 3 30.91 -4.35 -62.78
N GLY A 4 29.92 -4.39 -61.90
CA GLY A 4 29.83 -5.16 -60.66
C GLY A 4 29.90 -4.16 -59.50
N GLY A 5 28.85 -3.34 -59.34
CA GLY A 5 28.76 -2.32 -58.30
C GLY A 5 27.33 -2.30 -57.72
N VAL A 6 27.23 -2.71 -56.46
CA VAL A 6 26.01 -2.82 -55.66
C VAL A 6 25.42 -1.43 -55.39
N LYS A 7 24.14 -1.21 -55.72
CA LYS A 7 23.36 -0.07 -55.21
C LYS A 7 22.71 -0.47 -53.90
N GLN A 8 23.06 0.20 -52.81
CA GLN A 8 22.27 0.21 -51.59
C GLN A 8 21.10 1.18 -51.78
N ASP A 9 19.90 0.68 -51.53
CA ASP A 9 18.64 1.42 -51.55
C ASP A 9 18.39 1.86 -50.09
N GLU A 10 18.72 3.11 -49.77
CA GLU A 10 18.33 3.74 -48.50
C GLU A 10 17.01 4.47 -48.71
N THR A 11 15.90 3.80 -48.43
CA THR A 11 14.60 4.46 -48.35
C THR A 11 14.52 5.22 -47.04
N GLU A 12 14.85 6.51 -47.08
CA GLU A 12 14.65 7.46 -46.00
C GLU A 12 13.14 7.59 -45.72
N THR A 13 12.70 7.07 -44.58
CA THR A 13 11.29 7.17 -44.15
C THR A 13 11.07 8.54 -43.54
N GLU A 14 10.74 9.55 -44.36
CA GLU A 14 10.36 10.86 -43.84
C GLU A 14 8.94 10.82 -43.25
N SER A 15 8.84 11.26 -41.99
CA SER A 15 7.56 11.43 -41.29
C SER A 15 6.80 12.62 -41.87
N ARG A 16 5.54 12.38 -42.29
CA ARG A 16 4.58 13.41 -42.75
C ARG A 16 4.36 14.55 -41.75
N TYR A 17 4.83 14.40 -40.51
CA TYR A 17 4.69 15.40 -39.46
C TYR A 17 5.51 16.68 -39.74
N PHE A 18 6.59 16.61 -40.54
CA PHE A 18 7.45 17.76 -40.81
C PHE A 18 7.01 18.63 -41.99
N GLN A 19 6.14 18.13 -42.88
CA GLN A 19 5.67 18.90 -44.03
C GLN A 19 4.66 20.00 -43.66
N SER A 20 4.02 19.94 -42.49
CA SER A 20 3.02 20.93 -42.07
C SER A 20 3.60 22.21 -41.45
N LEU A 21 4.93 22.34 -41.36
CA LEU A 21 5.60 23.54 -40.82
C LEU A 21 5.95 24.59 -41.90
N LEU A 22 5.67 24.30 -43.17
CA LEU A 22 5.92 25.21 -44.29
C LEU A 22 4.67 25.99 -44.75
N ASP A 23 3.50 25.71 -44.18
CA ASP A 23 2.30 26.52 -44.42
C ASP A 23 2.26 27.75 -43.51
N GLU A 24 2.02 28.92 -44.10
CA GLU A 24 1.94 30.18 -43.36
C GLU A 24 0.88 30.10 -42.23
N PRO A 25 1.19 30.65 -41.04
CA PRO A 25 0.31 30.55 -39.89
C PRO A 25 -1.00 31.30 -40.14
N ARG A 26 -2.10 30.55 -40.29
CA ARG A 26 -3.45 31.12 -40.28
C ARG A 26 -3.71 31.77 -38.91
N ARG A 27 -3.94 33.08 -38.94
CA ARG A 27 -4.27 33.89 -37.76
C ARG A 27 -5.56 33.38 -37.09
N SER A 28 -5.43 32.74 -35.93
CA SER A 28 -6.56 32.37 -35.09
C SER A 28 -7.18 33.62 -34.45
N THR A 29 -8.49 33.81 -34.62
CA THR A 29 -9.27 34.91 -34.02
C THR A 29 -9.87 34.54 -32.66
N ARG A 30 -9.45 33.43 -32.04
CA ARG A 30 -9.96 33.04 -30.72
C ARG A 30 -9.22 33.84 -29.64
N PRO A 31 -9.92 34.60 -28.77
CA PRO A 31 -9.26 35.29 -27.66
C PRO A 31 -8.58 34.25 -26.76
N SER A 32 -7.26 34.34 -26.63
CA SER A 32 -6.51 33.54 -25.67
C SER A 32 -6.92 33.97 -24.26
N LYS A 33 -7.38 33.02 -23.45
CA LYS A 33 -7.51 33.27 -22.01
C LYS A 33 -6.12 33.63 -21.48
N PRO A 34 -5.98 34.70 -20.67
CA PRO A 34 -4.69 35.04 -20.09
C PRO A 34 -4.17 33.83 -19.31
N VAL A 35 -2.93 33.44 -19.58
CA VAL A 35 -2.21 32.46 -18.75
C VAL A 35 -2.15 33.07 -17.35
N LYS A 36 -2.88 32.50 -16.40
CA LYS A 36 -2.72 32.87 -14.99
C LYS A 36 -1.26 32.58 -14.64
N LEU A 37 -0.50 33.64 -14.33
CA LEU A 37 0.84 33.51 -13.79
C LEU A 37 0.73 32.58 -12.58
N ARG A 38 1.47 31.47 -12.57
CA ARG A 38 1.46 30.55 -11.42
C ARG A 38 1.88 31.37 -10.21
N SER A 39 1.08 31.31 -9.15
CA SER A 39 1.45 31.86 -7.84
C SER A 39 2.86 31.38 -7.50
N PRO A 40 3.73 32.22 -6.91
CA PRO A 40 5.02 31.76 -6.41
C PRO A 40 4.82 30.54 -5.52
N THR A 41 5.58 29.47 -5.76
CA THR A 41 5.59 28.31 -4.86
C THR A 41 5.99 28.81 -3.46
N PRO A 42 5.27 28.43 -2.40
CA PRO A 42 5.69 28.74 -1.04
C PRO A 42 7.16 28.33 -0.83
N PRO A 43 7.94 29.09 -0.04
CA PRO A 43 9.29 28.67 0.30
C PRO A 43 9.24 27.29 0.95
N LYS A 44 10.23 26.45 0.63
CA LYS A 44 10.35 25.15 1.30
C LYS A 44 10.47 25.37 2.82
N PRO A 45 9.79 24.56 3.65
CA PRO A 45 9.96 24.65 5.08
C PRO A 45 11.42 24.42 5.46
N VAL A 46 11.87 25.10 6.50
CA VAL A 46 13.23 24.93 7.02
C VAL A 46 13.30 23.57 7.71
N ARG A 47 14.26 22.75 7.32
CA ARG A 47 14.45 21.42 7.89
C ARG A 47 14.97 21.53 9.33
N TRP A 48 14.39 20.75 10.23
CA TRP A 48 14.78 20.74 11.63
C TRP A 48 16.20 20.22 11.80
N THR A 49 16.58 19.18 11.05
CA THR A 49 17.94 18.63 11.08
C THR A 49 19.02 19.63 10.68
N GLU A 50 18.74 20.53 9.74
CA GLU A 50 19.67 21.56 9.26
C GLU A 50 19.91 22.67 10.31
N VAL A 51 18.89 23.01 11.09
CA VAL A 51 18.96 24.11 12.07
C VAL A 51 19.56 23.66 13.40
N ASN A 52 19.32 22.41 13.80
CA ASN A 52 19.63 21.95 15.16
C ASN A 52 21.02 21.32 15.30
N GLN A 53 21.84 21.29 14.24
CA GLN A 53 23.24 20.82 14.25
C GLN A 53 23.43 19.52 15.06
N ILE A 54 22.65 18.50 14.74
CA ILE A 54 22.63 17.24 15.48
C ILE A 54 24.00 16.56 15.35
N GLU A 55 24.58 16.14 16.47
CA GLU A 55 25.81 15.35 16.45
C GLU A 55 25.59 14.02 15.75
N ARG A 56 26.49 13.69 14.82
CA ARG A 56 26.44 12.43 14.09
C ARG A 56 26.57 11.26 15.05
N TRP A 57 25.66 10.31 14.95
CA TRP A 57 25.73 9.09 15.74
C TRP A 57 26.98 8.29 15.40
N SER A 58 27.64 7.74 16.42
CA SER A 58 28.80 6.86 16.23
C SER A 58 28.43 5.54 15.57
N HIS A 59 27.20 5.06 15.80
CA HIS A 59 26.65 3.82 15.26
C HIS A 59 25.13 3.97 15.08
N SER A 60 24.55 3.15 14.20
CA SER A 60 23.10 3.08 14.00
C SER A 60 22.37 2.64 15.27
N VAL A 61 21.16 3.16 15.47
CA VAL A 61 20.31 2.78 16.60
C VAL A 61 19.65 1.45 16.31
N VAL A 62 19.81 0.48 17.20
CA VAL A 62 19.17 -0.84 17.10
C VAL A 62 18.06 -0.94 18.15
N TYR A 63 16.85 -1.33 17.73
CA TYR A 63 15.69 -1.45 18.62
C TYR A 63 14.95 -2.79 18.44
N PRO A 64 14.53 -3.47 19.53
CA PRO A 64 14.92 -3.19 20.92
C PRO A 64 16.42 -3.43 21.15
N PRO A 65 17.04 -2.75 22.14
CA PRO A 65 18.48 -2.78 22.34
C PRO A 65 19.04 -4.18 22.69
N GLU A 66 18.30 -5.00 23.46
CA GLU A 66 18.73 -6.35 23.85
C GLU A 66 17.56 -7.34 23.92
N GLY A 67 17.86 -8.64 23.81
CA GLY A 67 16.93 -9.75 24.11
C GLY A 67 15.83 -10.06 23.09
N ALA A 68 15.57 -9.18 22.11
CA ALA A 68 14.51 -9.38 21.12
C ALA A 68 14.98 -10.15 19.87
N THR A 69 14.16 -11.11 19.41
CA THR A 69 14.41 -11.90 18.19
C THR A 69 14.26 -11.08 16.90
N ARG A 70 13.45 -10.02 16.92
CA ARG A 70 13.21 -9.13 15.78
C ARG A 70 13.69 -7.72 16.11
N ARG A 71 14.87 -7.36 15.62
CA ARG A 71 15.47 -6.02 15.77
C ARG A 71 15.32 -5.24 14.47
N VAL A 72 15.20 -3.93 14.62
CA VAL A 72 15.23 -2.95 13.53
C VAL A 72 16.40 -2.01 13.76
N THR A 73 16.90 -1.44 12.68
CA THR A 73 18.02 -0.50 12.70
C THR A 73 17.57 0.83 12.11
N VAL A 74 17.94 1.93 12.75
CA VAL A 74 17.73 3.29 12.27
C VAL A 74 19.10 3.94 12.14
N ASP A 75 19.41 4.41 10.94
CA ASP A 75 20.66 5.09 10.62
C ASP A 75 20.52 6.60 10.87
N PHE A 76 21.64 7.30 11.04
CA PHE A 76 21.63 8.75 11.29
C PHE A 76 20.93 9.53 10.17
N GLN A 77 21.10 9.09 8.91
CA GLN A 77 20.49 9.71 7.74
C GLN A 77 18.96 9.56 7.70
N ASP A 78 18.40 8.59 8.43
CA ASP A 78 16.95 8.41 8.50
C ASP A 78 16.28 9.59 9.24
N LEU A 79 17.03 10.34 10.06
CA LEU A 79 16.51 11.53 10.76
C LEU A 79 16.03 12.62 9.81
N GLU A 80 16.67 12.78 8.65
CA GLU A 80 16.23 13.75 7.63
C GLU A 80 14.83 13.42 7.12
N ARG A 81 14.41 12.14 7.18
CA ARG A 81 13.06 11.72 6.78
C ARG A 81 11.98 12.12 7.77
N LEU A 82 12.36 12.62 8.95
CA LEU A 82 11.44 13.18 9.95
C LEU A 82 11.28 14.71 9.81
N ASP A 83 12.00 15.35 8.88
CA ASP A 83 11.84 16.78 8.62
C ASP A 83 10.51 17.10 7.94
N GLU A 84 10.05 18.34 8.12
CA GLU A 84 8.84 18.85 7.49
C GLU A 84 8.90 18.73 5.96
N GLY A 85 7.86 18.14 5.37
CA GLY A 85 7.76 17.94 3.93
C GLY A 85 8.47 16.69 3.39
N GLU A 86 9.11 15.89 4.25
CA GLU A 86 9.75 14.63 3.85
C GLU A 86 8.80 13.42 4.04
N LEU A 87 9.03 12.38 3.24
CA LEU A 87 8.28 11.13 3.32
C LEU A 87 8.99 10.15 4.27
N LEU A 88 8.30 9.53 5.22
CA LEU A 88 8.93 8.50 6.04
C LEU A 88 9.44 7.34 5.17
N ASN A 89 10.57 6.74 5.56
CA ASN A 89 11.14 5.56 4.89
C ASN A 89 10.86 4.27 5.69
N ASP A 90 11.25 3.14 5.12
CA ASP A 90 11.04 1.81 5.70
C ASP A 90 11.68 1.63 7.10
N ASN A 91 12.85 2.23 7.34
CA ASN A 91 13.54 2.13 8.63
C ASN A 91 12.72 2.81 9.74
N ILE A 92 12.24 4.03 9.48
CA ILE A 92 11.41 4.78 10.43
C ILE A 92 10.06 4.08 10.67
N ILE A 93 9.39 3.61 9.60
CA ILE A 93 8.13 2.85 9.74
C ILE A 93 8.36 1.56 10.52
N SER A 94 9.41 0.80 10.20
CA SER A 94 9.74 -0.44 10.90
C SER A 94 10.03 -0.21 12.38
N PHE A 95 10.74 0.88 12.71
CA PHE A 95 10.96 1.31 14.08
C PHE A 95 9.66 1.64 14.81
N ALA A 96 8.80 2.46 14.21
CA ALA A 96 7.54 2.83 14.82
C ALA A 96 6.62 1.62 15.06
N LEU A 97 6.52 0.70 14.09
CA LEU A 97 5.76 -0.54 14.24
C LEU A 97 6.34 -1.44 15.34
N ARG A 98 7.68 -1.55 15.41
CA ARG A 98 8.34 -2.35 16.43
C ARG A 98 8.14 -1.76 17.83
N GLN A 99 8.21 -0.45 17.96
CA GLN A 99 7.94 0.25 19.21
C GLN A 99 6.47 0.09 19.63
N ALA A 100 5.52 0.19 18.70
CA ALA A 100 4.10 -0.03 18.97
C ALA A 100 3.82 -1.47 19.46
N GLU A 101 4.46 -2.48 18.85
CA GLU A 101 4.38 -3.88 19.28
C GLU A 101 4.96 -4.09 20.69
N GLU A 102 6.10 -3.45 21.01
CA GLU A 102 6.72 -3.57 22.33
C GLU A 102 5.90 -2.91 23.44
N ASN A 103 5.32 -1.74 23.15
CA ASN A 103 4.49 -0.97 24.08
C ASN A 103 3.06 -1.52 24.24
N MET A 104 2.66 -2.48 23.40
CA MET A 104 1.36 -3.13 23.48
C MET A 104 1.21 -3.89 24.80
N ALA A 105 0.02 -3.82 25.41
CA ALA A 105 -0.28 -4.58 26.63
C ALA A 105 -0.07 -6.09 26.38
N PRO A 106 0.51 -6.85 27.34
CA PRO A 106 0.83 -8.27 27.15
C PRO A 106 -0.36 -9.12 26.68
N GLU A 107 -1.58 -8.81 27.14
CA GLU A 107 -2.84 -9.46 26.76
C GLU A 107 -3.24 -9.31 25.27
N HIS A 108 -2.60 -8.39 24.54
CA HIS A 108 -2.83 -8.15 23.12
C HIS A 108 -1.69 -8.66 22.24
N LYS A 109 -0.48 -8.90 22.77
CA LYS A 109 0.71 -9.26 21.97
C LYS A 109 0.52 -10.54 21.14
N ASP A 110 -0.14 -11.55 21.69
CA ASP A 110 -0.42 -12.80 20.96
C ASP A 110 -1.63 -12.70 20.01
N LYS A 111 -2.37 -11.58 20.04
CA LYS A 111 -3.57 -11.36 19.22
C LYS A 111 -3.27 -10.60 17.93
N VAL A 112 -2.06 -10.07 17.79
CA VAL A 112 -1.68 -9.21 16.65
C VAL A 112 -0.40 -9.74 16.01
N HIS A 113 -0.43 -9.91 14.68
CA HIS A 113 0.76 -10.15 13.88
C HIS A 113 1.11 -8.90 13.07
N PHE A 114 2.36 -8.44 13.19
CA PHE A 114 2.88 -7.37 12.35
C PHE A 114 3.77 -7.94 11.25
N PHE A 115 3.38 -7.70 9.99
CA PHE A 115 4.33 -7.76 8.89
C PHE A 115 5.23 -6.51 8.89
N ASN A 116 6.40 -6.61 8.26
CA ASN A 116 7.21 -5.44 7.93
C ASN A 116 6.74 -4.85 6.59
N SER A 117 7.27 -3.69 6.22
CA SER A 117 6.92 -3.00 4.96
C SER A 117 7.30 -3.78 3.70
N PHE A 118 8.29 -4.67 3.78
CA PHE A 118 8.74 -5.46 2.64
C PHE A 118 7.79 -6.60 2.26
N PHE A 119 6.87 -7.01 3.14
CA PHE A 119 5.95 -8.12 2.88
C PHE A 119 5.11 -7.87 1.62
N TYR A 120 4.44 -6.72 1.57
CA TYR A 120 3.52 -6.42 0.48
C TYR A 120 4.27 -6.21 -0.84
N GLU A 121 5.46 -5.60 -0.77
CA GLU A 121 6.33 -5.46 -1.93
C GLU A 121 6.79 -6.81 -2.47
N ALA A 122 7.25 -7.72 -1.61
CA ALA A 122 7.67 -9.06 -2.01
C ALA A 122 6.50 -9.89 -2.60
N LEU A 123 5.29 -9.69 -2.08
CA LEU A 123 4.07 -10.31 -2.60
C LEU A 123 3.72 -9.80 -4.01
N THR A 124 4.01 -8.52 -4.30
CA THR A 124 3.51 -7.84 -5.52
C THR A 124 4.55 -7.51 -6.57
N LYS A 125 5.84 -7.68 -6.24
CA LYS A 125 6.96 -7.38 -7.13
C LYS A 125 8.01 -8.48 -7.09
N LYS A 126 8.46 -8.91 -8.27
CA LYS A 126 9.59 -9.83 -8.43
C LYS A 126 10.44 -9.42 -9.62
N ASN A 127 11.73 -9.19 -9.39
CA ASN A 127 12.69 -8.78 -10.44
C ASN A 127 12.20 -7.59 -11.29
N GLY A 128 11.63 -6.55 -10.64
CA GLY A 128 11.09 -5.37 -11.31
C GLY A 128 9.74 -5.55 -12.01
N LYS A 129 9.18 -6.76 -12.04
CA LYS A 129 7.85 -7.03 -12.60
C LYS A 129 6.79 -6.95 -11.51
N LYS A 130 5.70 -6.21 -11.77
CA LYS A 130 4.49 -6.21 -10.95
C LYS A 130 3.67 -7.47 -11.25
N GLY A 131 3.10 -8.11 -10.23
CA GLY A 131 2.31 -9.35 -10.34
C GLY A 131 2.04 -9.94 -8.96
N PHE A 132 1.36 -11.09 -8.86
CA PHE A 132 1.15 -11.78 -7.58
C PHE A 132 2.17 -12.92 -7.41
N PHE A 133 2.90 -12.95 -6.28
CA PHE A 133 4.03 -13.86 -6.05
C PHE A 133 4.00 -14.50 -4.65
N TYR A 134 3.08 -15.44 -4.42
CA TYR A 134 2.95 -16.11 -3.12
C TYR A 134 4.24 -16.85 -2.69
N GLU A 135 4.99 -17.45 -3.62
CA GLU A 135 6.21 -18.21 -3.28
C GLU A 135 7.31 -17.33 -2.68
N ALA A 136 7.29 -16.02 -2.97
CA ALA A 136 8.23 -15.06 -2.38
C ALA A 136 7.99 -14.85 -0.88
N VAL A 137 6.75 -15.05 -0.42
CA VAL A 137 6.32 -14.80 0.97
C VAL A 137 5.90 -16.05 1.75
N GLN A 138 5.71 -17.20 1.10
CA GLN A 138 5.24 -18.46 1.71
C GLN A 138 6.02 -18.90 2.98
N ARG A 139 7.32 -18.57 3.05
CA ARG A 139 8.19 -18.93 4.18
C ARG A 139 8.20 -17.91 5.32
N TRP A 140 7.61 -16.74 5.13
CA TRP A 140 7.62 -15.66 6.11
C TRP A 140 6.80 -16.04 7.36
N THR A 141 5.78 -16.88 7.17
CA THR A 141 4.90 -17.43 8.21
C THR A 141 5.22 -18.88 8.55
N LYS A 142 6.43 -19.39 8.23
CA LYS A 142 6.77 -20.82 8.40
C LYS A 142 6.46 -21.42 9.78
N ASN A 143 6.55 -20.61 10.83
CA ASN A 143 6.33 -21.00 12.23
C ASN A 143 5.13 -20.27 12.85
N LYS A 144 4.21 -19.75 12.03
CA LYS A 144 3.05 -18.97 12.49
C LYS A 144 1.81 -19.34 11.68
N ASP A 145 0.75 -19.74 12.37
CA ASP A 145 -0.56 -19.95 11.77
C ASP A 145 -1.39 -18.66 11.87
N LEU A 146 -1.40 -17.88 10.78
CA LEU A 146 -2.09 -16.58 10.72
C LEU A 146 -3.58 -16.68 11.02
N PHE A 147 -4.21 -17.80 10.70
CA PHE A 147 -5.65 -17.99 10.87
C PHE A 147 -6.06 -18.23 12.33
N ASN A 148 -5.12 -18.31 13.26
CA ASN A 148 -5.40 -18.29 14.70
C ASN A 148 -5.13 -16.92 15.34
N ILE A 149 -4.67 -15.95 14.54
CA ILE A 149 -4.32 -14.60 15.01
C ILE A 149 -5.47 -13.64 14.62
N PRO A 150 -6.15 -13.00 15.58
CA PRO A 150 -7.28 -12.12 15.32
C PRO A 150 -6.99 -10.94 14.40
N TYR A 151 -5.79 -10.35 14.51
CA TYR A 151 -5.42 -9.15 13.75
C TYR A 151 -4.07 -9.31 13.07
N ILE A 152 -3.99 -8.96 11.79
CA ILE A 152 -2.75 -8.95 11.03
C ILE A 152 -2.58 -7.56 10.42
N VAL A 153 -1.49 -6.90 10.79
CA VAL A 153 -1.14 -5.55 10.36
C VAL A 153 -0.16 -5.64 9.19
N VAL A 154 -0.54 -5.04 8.07
CA VAL A 154 0.25 -4.99 6.84
C VAL A 154 0.50 -3.53 6.45
N PRO A 155 1.66 -2.96 6.79
CA PRO A 155 2.06 -1.66 6.24
C PRO A 155 2.32 -1.78 4.74
N ILE A 156 1.81 -0.83 3.96
CA ILE A 156 1.91 -0.84 2.49
C ILE A 156 2.43 0.52 2.02
N ASN A 157 3.46 0.48 1.18
CA ASN A 157 3.97 1.64 0.45
C ASN A 157 3.88 1.38 -1.06
N ILE A 158 3.05 2.17 -1.74
CA ILE A 158 2.92 2.11 -3.20
C ILE A 158 3.05 3.51 -3.73
N ASP A 159 3.91 3.68 -4.73
CA ASP A 159 4.10 4.95 -5.44
C ASP A 159 4.29 6.15 -4.49
N LEU A 160 5.13 5.94 -3.46
CA LEU A 160 5.48 6.92 -2.40
C LEU A 160 4.34 7.26 -1.43
N HIS A 161 3.29 6.45 -1.38
CA HIS A 161 2.15 6.62 -0.48
C HIS A 161 2.08 5.49 0.55
N TRP A 162 2.16 5.85 1.83
CA TRP A 162 2.01 4.94 2.95
C TRP A 162 0.57 4.83 3.42
N PHE A 163 0.10 3.61 3.57
CA PHE A 163 -1.15 3.29 4.26
C PHE A 163 -1.01 1.93 4.94
N VAL A 164 -2.01 1.52 5.73
CA VAL A 164 -1.96 0.23 6.42
C VAL A 164 -3.25 -0.56 6.26
N ALA A 165 -3.11 -1.85 5.95
CA ALA A 165 -4.21 -2.78 5.97
C ALA A 165 -4.21 -3.57 7.30
N ILE A 166 -5.39 -3.75 7.90
CA ILE A 166 -5.61 -4.60 9.06
C ILE A 166 -6.56 -5.73 8.63
N ILE A 167 -6.05 -6.95 8.59
CA ILE A 167 -6.83 -8.16 8.33
C ILE A 167 -7.37 -8.66 9.67
N CYS A 168 -8.67 -8.83 9.76
CA CYS A 168 -9.38 -9.17 10.99
C CYS A 168 -10.08 -10.52 10.86
N ASN A 169 -10.18 -11.24 11.99
CA ASN A 169 -11.08 -12.38 12.20
C ASN A 169 -10.89 -13.56 11.22
N LEU A 170 -9.67 -13.84 10.76
CA LEU A 170 -9.43 -14.98 9.86
C LEU A 170 -9.80 -16.34 10.47
N ASN A 171 -9.86 -16.43 11.80
CA ASN A 171 -10.29 -17.61 12.53
C ASN A 171 -11.78 -17.95 12.33
N THR A 172 -12.59 -17.02 11.83
CA THR A 172 -14.03 -17.24 11.55
C THR A 172 -14.30 -17.65 10.11
N LEU A 173 -13.27 -17.75 9.25
CA LEU A 173 -13.43 -18.28 7.90
C LEU A 173 -13.94 -19.72 7.92
N ALA A 174 -14.97 -19.98 7.11
CA ALA A 174 -15.55 -21.30 6.96
C ALA A 174 -14.50 -22.27 6.38
N ARG A 175 -14.42 -23.47 6.94
CA ARG A 175 -13.53 -24.52 6.44
C ARG A 175 -14.22 -25.26 5.31
N THR A 176 -13.88 -24.90 4.08
CA THR A 176 -14.30 -25.65 2.89
C THR A 176 -13.08 -26.41 2.35
N PRO A 177 -13.16 -27.74 2.14
CA PRO A 177 -12.10 -28.49 1.47
C PRO A 177 -11.83 -27.89 0.09
N ALA A 178 -10.56 -27.74 -0.29
CA ALA A 178 -10.18 -27.05 -1.53
C ALA A 178 -10.73 -27.66 -2.84
N ILE A 179 -11.33 -28.86 -2.77
CA ILE A 179 -11.84 -29.61 -3.93
C ILE A 179 -13.19 -29.08 -4.44
N THR A 180 -13.89 -28.22 -3.70
CA THR A 180 -15.31 -27.87 -4.00
C THR A 180 -15.57 -26.42 -4.41
N ILE A 181 -14.55 -25.60 -4.69
CA ILE A 181 -14.76 -24.21 -5.11
C ILE A 181 -14.44 -24.12 -6.59
N ASP A 182 -15.47 -24.26 -7.43
CA ASP A 182 -15.41 -23.80 -8.81
C ASP A 182 -15.40 -22.27 -8.80
N ASP A 183 -14.34 -21.70 -9.39
CA ASP A 183 -14.15 -20.26 -9.55
C ASP A 183 -15.21 -19.67 -10.49
N GLU A 184 -16.38 -19.30 -9.96
CA GLU A 184 -17.19 -18.28 -10.62
C GLU A 184 -16.47 -16.94 -10.44
N GLU A 185 -15.63 -16.61 -11.42
CA GLU A 185 -15.11 -15.26 -11.62
C GLU A 185 -16.29 -14.28 -11.72
N ASP A 186 -16.37 -13.35 -10.77
CA ASP A 186 -17.24 -12.16 -10.86
C ASP A 186 -16.70 -11.24 -11.97
N ASN A 187 -16.97 -11.61 -13.22
CA ASN A 187 -16.91 -10.70 -14.36
C ASN A 187 -18.16 -9.82 -14.31
N THR A 188 -18.12 -8.78 -13.49
CA THR A 188 -19.07 -7.67 -13.63
C THR A 188 -18.66 -6.86 -14.87
N GLU A 189 -19.04 -7.35 -16.06
CA GLU A 189 -19.09 -6.52 -17.26
C GLU A 189 -20.08 -5.38 -17.02
N MET A 190 -19.62 -4.15 -17.25
CA MET A 190 -20.41 -2.92 -17.16
C MET A 190 -21.43 -2.88 -18.28
N LEU A 191 -22.60 -3.48 -18.07
CA LEU A 191 -23.78 -3.20 -18.87
C LEU A 191 -24.39 -1.88 -18.39
N ASP A 192 -24.39 -0.88 -19.27
CA ASP A 192 -25.04 0.42 -19.10
C ASP A 192 -26.53 0.22 -18.78
N ASN A 193 -26.85 0.24 -17.49
CA ASN A 193 -28.22 0.32 -16.99
C ASN A 193 -28.38 1.63 -16.20
N PRO A 194 -29.54 2.31 -16.31
CA PRO A 194 -29.74 3.62 -15.71
C PRO A 194 -29.58 3.56 -14.19
N THR A 195 -28.88 4.57 -13.66
CA THR A 195 -28.39 4.71 -12.28
C THR A 195 -29.36 4.14 -11.24
N PRO A 196 -29.04 3.00 -10.59
CA PRO A 196 -29.77 2.55 -9.42
C PRO A 196 -29.53 3.53 -8.27
N ALA A 197 -30.53 3.69 -7.40
CA ALA A 197 -30.38 4.37 -6.13
C ALA A 197 -29.10 3.90 -5.40
N PRO A 198 -28.41 4.76 -4.64
CA PRO A 198 -27.20 4.36 -3.93
C PRO A 198 -27.50 3.08 -3.13
N PRO A 199 -26.68 2.02 -3.28
CA PRO A 199 -26.90 0.80 -2.55
C PRO A 199 -26.94 1.14 -1.05
N PRO A 200 -27.79 0.45 -0.27
CA PRO A 200 -27.84 0.66 1.17
C PRO A 200 -26.42 0.55 1.76
N PRO A 201 -26.08 1.31 2.81
CA PRO A 201 -24.77 1.23 3.43
C PRO A 201 -24.49 -0.23 3.79
N ARG A 202 -23.38 -0.76 3.26
CA ARG A 202 -22.95 -2.14 3.54
C ARG A 202 -22.68 -2.23 5.03
N LYS A 203 -23.53 -2.97 5.76
CA LYS A 203 -23.31 -3.25 7.18
C LYS A 203 -22.21 -4.28 7.27
N PHE A 204 -21.07 -3.91 7.85
CA PHE A 204 -19.99 -4.84 8.14
C PHE A 204 -20.31 -5.58 9.44
N ASP A 205 -20.22 -6.90 9.41
CA ASP A 205 -20.26 -7.70 10.63
C ASP A 205 -18.89 -7.63 11.30
N ILE A 206 -18.91 -7.20 12.56
CA ILE A 206 -17.76 -7.01 13.42
C ILE A 206 -16.95 -8.30 13.65
N ASN A 207 -17.60 -9.46 13.50
CA ASN A 207 -16.99 -10.77 13.68
C ASN A 207 -16.65 -11.46 12.34
N ALA A 208 -17.04 -10.86 11.21
CA ALA A 208 -16.73 -11.42 9.91
C ALA A 208 -15.27 -11.15 9.51
N PRO A 209 -14.66 -12.04 8.71
CA PRO A 209 -13.34 -11.82 8.14
C PRO A 209 -13.34 -10.57 7.26
N THR A 210 -12.49 -9.59 7.60
CA THR A 210 -12.47 -8.28 6.93
C THR A 210 -11.06 -7.75 6.79
N ILE A 211 -10.73 -7.18 5.62
CA ILE A 211 -9.55 -6.38 5.36
C ILE A 211 -9.95 -4.91 5.44
N ILE A 212 -9.38 -4.19 6.39
CA ILE A 212 -9.65 -2.77 6.62
C ILE A 212 -8.41 -1.97 6.18
N SER A 213 -8.53 -1.15 5.14
CA SER A 213 -7.49 -0.19 4.77
C SER A 213 -7.68 1.14 5.49
N LEU A 214 -6.65 1.58 6.21
CA LEU A 214 -6.56 2.88 6.85
C LEU A 214 -5.63 3.77 6.00
N ASP A 215 -6.23 4.74 5.33
CA ASP A 215 -5.53 5.67 4.43
C ASP A 215 -5.92 7.11 4.75
N SER A 216 -4.92 7.94 5.02
CA SER A 216 -5.07 9.37 5.31
C SER A 216 -5.48 10.21 4.10
N LEU A 217 -5.30 9.70 2.87
CA LEU A 217 -5.83 10.31 1.64
C LEU A 217 -7.23 9.78 1.27
N GLY A 218 -7.73 8.79 2.00
CA GLY A 218 -9.05 8.21 1.81
C GLY A 218 -9.23 7.45 0.48
N LEU A 219 -8.14 7.05 -0.17
CA LEU A 219 -8.15 6.36 -1.46
C LEU A 219 -8.73 4.94 -1.32
N ALA A 220 -9.36 4.48 -2.39
CA ALA A 220 -9.79 3.09 -2.47
C ALA A 220 -8.60 2.20 -2.85
N HIS A 221 -8.48 1.06 -2.18
CA HIS A 221 -7.37 0.13 -2.35
C HIS A 221 -7.87 -1.24 -2.84
N SER A 222 -8.67 -1.25 -3.92
CA SER A 222 -9.32 -2.47 -4.41
C SER A 222 -8.31 -3.49 -4.92
N GLY A 223 -7.29 -3.04 -5.66
CA GLY A 223 -6.19 -3.90 -6.14
C GLY A 223 -5.41 -4.50 -4.98
N GLU A 224 -5.10 -3.69 -3.96
CA GLU A 224 -4.32 -4.17 -2.82
C GLU A 224 -5.13 -5.10 -1.93
N THR A 225 -6.41 -4.81 -1.75
CA THR A 225 -7.37 -5.69 -1.10
C THR A 225 -7.44 -7.03 -1.82
N ARG A 226 -7.54 -7.05 -3.17
CA ARG A 226 -7.55 -8.28 -3.96
C ARG A 226 -6.27 -9.09 -3.74
N ASN A 227 -5.10 -8.47 -3.84
CA ASN A 227 -3.82 -9.16 -3.60
C ASN A 227 -3.73 -9.76 -2.19
N LEU A 228 -4.26 -9.06 -1.18
CA LEU A 228 -4.32 -9.60 0.19
C LEU A 228 -5.31 -10.75 0.32
N LYS A 229 -6.46 -10.72 -0.36
CA LYS A 229 -7.38 -11.87 -0.43
C LYS A 229 -6.72 -13.08 -1.07
N ASP A 230 -6.06 -12.87 -2.20
CA ASP A 230 -5.35 -13.92 -2.94
C ASP A 230 -4.23 -14.52 -2.06
N TYR A 231 -3.52 -13.69 -1.30
CA TYR A 231 -2.54 -14.15 -0.30
C TYR A 231 -3.19 -15.01 0.79
N ILE A 232 -4.32 -14.58 1.36
CA ILE A 232 -5.02 -15.36 2.38
C ILE A 232 -5.51 -16.69 1.83
N ASN A 233 -6.02 -16.73 0.60
CA ASN A 233 -6.43 -17.99 -0.03
C ASN A 233 -5.25 -18.94 -0.23
N ALA A 234 -4.15 -18.46 -0.83
CA ALA A 234 -2.94 -19.26 -1.04
C ALA A 234 -2.32 -19.75 0.28
N GLU A 235 -2.34 -18.91 1.33
CA GLU A 235 -1.87 -19.27 2.66
C GLU A 235 -2.80 -20.31 3.32
N ALA A 236 -4.11 -20.21 3.15
CA ALA A 236 -5.08 -21.19 3.65
C ALA A 236 -4.86 -22.56 3.01
N GLU A 237 -4.66 -22.57 1.69
CA GLU A 237 -4.40 -23.79 0.94
C GLU A 237 -3.07 -24.40 1.38
N SER A 238 -1.99 -23.60 1.37
CA SER A 238 -0.65 -24.10 1.68
C SER A 238 -0.48 -24.56 3.13
N LYS A 239 -1.12 -23.91 4.12
CA LYS A 239 -0.90 -24.20 5.55
C LYS A 239 -1.97 -25.06 6.17
N ARG A 240 -3.19 -25.04 5.63
CA ARG A 240 -4.34 -25.74 6.22
C ARG A 240 -5.08 -26.66 5.24
N GLY A 241 -4.73 -26.66 3.95
CA GLY A 241 -5.46 -27.43 2.93
C GLY A 241 -6.91 -26.98 2.75
N MET A 242 -7.19 -25.70 3.04
CA MET A 242 -8.52 -25.10 2.95
C MET A 242 -8.56 -24.13 1.78
N ALA A 243 -9.69 -24.04 1.09
CA ALA A 243 -9.93 -22.95 0.16
C ALA A 243 -10.79 -21.87 0.81
N VAL A 244 -10.50 -20.61 0.49
CA VAL A 244 -11.22 -19.43 0.99
C VAL A 244 -11.89 -18.76 -0.19
N ALA A 245 -13.23 -18.74 -0.21
CA ALA A 245 -13.96 -18.03 -1.24
C ALA A 245 -13.76 -16.52 -1.08
N SER A 246 -13.54 -15.80 -2.19
CA SER A 246 -13.30 -14.34 -2.19
C SER A 246 -14.44 -13.54 -1.53
N LYS A 247 -15.67 -14.08 -1.53
CA LYS A 247 -16.86 -13.51 -0.88
C LYS A 247 -16.85 -13.60 0.65
N ASP A 248 -16.11 -14.56 1.21
CA ASP A 248 -16.06 -14.81 2.66
C ASP A 248 -15.08 -13.88 3.38
N LEU A 249 -14.23 -13.17 2.62
CA LEU A 249 -13.31 -12.16 3.12
C LEU A 249 -13.69 -10.80 2.53
N GLN A 250 -14.26 -9.92 3.34
CA GLN A 250 -14.67 -8.60 2.89
C GLN A 250 -13.49 -7.63 2.87
N GLY A 251 -13.55 -6.61 2.02
CA GLY A 251 -12.56 -5.54 1.99
C GLY A 251 -13.22 -4.18 2.06
N MET A 252 -12.63 -3.24 2.79
CA MET A 252 -13.14 -1.89 2.93
C MET A 252 -12.03 -0.86 3.18
N THR A 253 -12.30 0.39 2.82
CA THR A 253 -11.51 1.55 3.24
C THR A 253 -12.23 2.24 4.39
N ALA A 254 -11.54 2.43 5.52
CA ALA A 254 -12.09 3.11 6.67
C ALA A 254 -12.46 4.56 6.35
N LYS A 255 -13.57 5.05 6.92
CA LYS A 255 -14.06 6.42 6.74
C LYS A 255 -14.20 7.13 8.09
N GLY A 256 -14.14 8.46 8.05
CA GLY A 256 -14.21 9.32 9.24
C GLY A 256 -13.00 9.18 10.17
N ILE A 257 -11.91 8.59 9.70
CA ILE A 257 -10.61 8.59 10.39
C ILE A 257 -9.89 9.92 10.12
N PRO A 258 -8.91 10.34 10.95
CA PRO A 258 -8.14 11.54 10.65
C PRO A 258 -7.51 11.47 9.26
N GLU A 259 -7.69 12.49 8.44
CA GLU A 259 -7.17 12.57 7.07
C GLU A 259 -6.08 13.65 6.99
N GLN A 260 -5.17 13.50 6.02
CA GLN A 260 -4.11 14.46 5.75
C GLN A 260 -4.53 15.44 4.66
N THR A 261 -3.93 16.63 4.68
CA THR A 261 -4.16 17.68 3.66
C THR A 261 -2.95 17.88 2.74
N ASN A 262 -1.82 17.24 3.04
CA ASN A 262 -0.60 17.25 2.25
C ASN A 262 -0.33 15.85 1.66
N PHE A 263 0.81 15.70 0.98
CA PHE A 263 1.21 14.44 0.34
C PHE A 263 2.44 13.77 0.98
N CYS A 264 2.94 14.30 2.10
CA CYS A 264 4.15 13.83 2.76
C CYS A 264 3.88 13.08 4.08
N ASP A 265 2.74 13.36 4.73
CA ASP A 265 2.48 12.87 6.09
C ASP A 265 1.88 11.47 6.15
N CYS A 266 1.72 10.79 5.02
CA CYS A 266 1.04 9.49 4.95
C CYS A 266 1.69 8.45 5.88
N GLY A 267 3.03 8.48 5.97
CA GLY A 267 3.79 7.66 6.92
C GLY A 267 3.53 8.03 8.38
N VAL A 268 3.38 9.33 8.69
CA VAL A 268 3.08 9.81 10.05
C VAL A 268 1.67 9.38 10.47
N TYR A 269 0.69 9.51 9.58
CA TYR A 269 -0.68 9.05 9.82
C TYR A 269 -0.75 7.53 10.01
N LEU A 270 -0.04 6.76 9.19
CA LEU A 270 0.11 5.31 9.37
C LEU A 270 0.60 4.98 10.78
N VAL A 271 1.67 5.64 11.24
CA VAL A 271 2.19 5.45 12.60
C VAL A 271 1.15 5.82 13.65
N GLY A 272 0.46 6.95 13.50
CA GLY A 272 -0.60 7.38 14.41
C GLY A 272 -1.77 6.39 14.50
N TYR A 273 -2.21 5.84 13.36
CA TYR A 273 -3.26 4.82 13.32
C TYR A 273 -2.84 3.56 14.08
N ILE A 274 -1.60 3.11 13.89
CA ILE A 274 -1.08 1.94 14.60
C ILE A 274 -0.93 2.21 16.09
N GLN A 275 -0.42 3.37 16.49
CA GLN A 275 -0.33 3.75 17.91
C GLN A 275 -1.69 3.78 18.60
N GLU A 276 -2.76 4.17 17.91
CA GLU A 276 -4.11 4.11 18.46
C GLU A 276 -4.66 2.67 18.46
N PHE A 277 -4.43 1.91 17.40
CA PHE A 277 -4.85 0.52 17.28
C PHE A 277 -4.26 -0.37 18.39
N VAL A 278 -2.97 -0.22 18.70
CA VAL A 278 -2.30 -1.08 19.71
C VAL A 278 -2.76 -0.83 21.15
N LYS A 279 -3.46 0.28 21.43
CA LYS A 279 -4.02 0.56 22.77
C LYS A 279 -5.15 -0.40 23.12
N ASP A 280 -6.04 -0.66 22.17
CA ASP A 280 -7.14 -1.62 22.28
C ASP A 280 -7.58 -2.04 20.86
N PRO A 281 -6.98 -3.09 20.29
CA PRO A 281 -7.24 -3.53 18.92
C PRO A 281 -8.72 -3.80 18.63
N LYS A 282 -9.41 -4.42 19.61
CA LYS A 282 -10.82 -4.78 19.47
C LYS A 282 -11.69 -3.53 19.43
N LYS A 283 -11.52 -2.62 20.38
CA LYS A 283 -12.28 -1.37 20.42
C LYS A 283 -12.00 -0.52 19.18
N PHE A 284 -10.76 -0.47 18.71
CA PHE A 284 -10.38 0.25 17.51
C PHE A 284 -11.14 -0.29 16.28
N VAL A 285 -11.02 -1.59 16.00
CA VAL A 285 -11.66 -2.23 14.85
C VAL A 285 -13.18 -2.09 14.91
N ASN A 286 -13.78 -2.30 16.09
CA ASN A 286 -15.21 -2.12 16.30
C ASN A 286 -15.67 -0.70 15.94
N LYS A 287 -14.92 0.32 16.38
CA LYS A 287 -15.21 1.72 16.08
C LYS A 287 -15.08 2.04 14.60
N VAL A 288 -14.14 1.42 13.89
CA VAL A 288 -13.96 1.61 12.46
C VAL A 288 -15.06 0.93 11.65
N LEU A 289 -15.47 -0.28 12.02
CA LEU A 289 -16.49 -1.06 11.30
C LEU A 289 -17.93 -0.54 11.50
N GLN A 290 -18.18 0.19 12.58
CA GLN A 290 -19.51 0.71 12.93
C GLN A 290 -19.79 2.13 12.42
N ARG A 291 -18.85 2.74 11.68
CA ARG A 291 -19.01 4.07 11.08
C ARG A 291 -19.62 3.97 9.69
#